data_AF-A0A920RTK2-F1
#
_entry.id   AF-A0A920RTK2-F1
#
_cell.length_a   1.000
_cell.length_b   1.000
_cell.length_c   1.000
_cell.angle_alpha   90.00
_cell.angle_beta   90.00
_cell.angle_gamma   90.00
#
_symmetry.space_group_name_H-M   'P 1'
#
loop_
_entity.id
_entity.type
_entity.pdbx_description
1 polymer ?
#
loop_
_entity_poly.entity_id
_entity_poly.type
_entity_poly.pdbx_seq_one_letter_code
_entity_poly.pdbx_strand_id
1 'polypeptide(L)'
;MGNRHGADLRKPLPNLSVGIISALNRIWGRALQTDAKISPANYGGPLVDIQGRVIGVLVPLSQRQGGRTAGVEWYDSGIGFAIPMADILATLPRLKSGKDLLPGLMGITLKAGDVYASAAVIDRVRFNSPAEKSGLQPGDVIASVDGQVIKRLVQVRHALGNKYAGETITVLVKRGEKSVEQKIELTGKLEPYTPTFLGLLPVRKKQGEVSKGVTVRGFCRESGIESNDSSG
;
A
#
# COMPACT_ATOMS: atom_id res chain seq x y z
N MET A 1 44.65 -35.50 9.76
CA MET A 1 43.97 -36.49 10.63
C MET A 1 44.34 -36.15 12.07
N GLY A 2 43.36 -35.81 12.93
CA GLY A 2 43.57 -35.64 14.37
C GLY A 2 43.41 -34.23 14.93
N ASN A 3 42.16 -33.87 15.27
CA ASN A 3 41.79 -32.75 16.14
C ASN A 3 42.56 -32.78 17.48
N ARG A 4 43.02 -31.62 17.95
CA ARG A 4 43.31 -31.36 19.37
C ARG A 4 42.73 -30.00 19.80
N HIS A 5 41.57 -30.15 20.44
CA HIS A 5 40.90 -29.36 21.48
C HIS A 5 41.12 -27.85 21.58
N GLY A 6 39.99 -27.13 21.42
CA GLY A 6 39.85 -25.73 21.85
C GLY A 6 38.91 -24.87 21.02
N ALA A 7 37.99 -25.43 20.23
CA ALA A 7 36.95 -24.64 19.56
C ALA A 7 35.90 -24.24 20.60
N ASP A 8 36.22 -23.17 21.30
CA ASP A 8 35.33 -22.34 22.07
C ASP A 8 34.08 -21.99 21.24
N LEU A 9 32.95 -22.62 21.57
CA LEU A 9 31.61 -22.33 21.03
C LEU A 9 31.08 -20.97 21.53
N ARG A 10 31.95 -19.97 21.70
CA ARG A 10 31.54 -18.58 21.92
C ARG A 10 30.86 -18.14 20.63
N LYS A 11 29.54 -17.93 20.73
CA LYS A 11 28.66 -17.41 19.68
C LYS A 11 29.44 -16.48 18.74
N PRO A 12 29.37 -16.67 17.40
CA PRO A 12 30.04 -15.75 16.49
C PRO A 12 29.57 -14.33 16.84
N LEU A 13 30.54 -13.44 17.07
CA LEU A 13 30.24 -12.05 17.37
C LEU A 13 29.34 -11.51 16.26
N PRO A 14 28.23 -10.83 16.59
CA PRO A 14 27.37 -10.27 15.57
C PRO A 14 28.16 -9.29 14.70
N ASN A 15 27.92 -9.31 13.39
CA ASN A 15 28.49 -8.33 12.47
C ASN A 15 27.88 -6.95 12.79
N LEU A 16 28.73 -6.02 13.24
CA LEU A 16 28.36 -4.66 13.62
C LEU A 16 28.99 -3.66 12.65
N SER A 17 28.20 -2.66 12.28
CA SER A 17 28.65 -1.50 11.51
C SER A 17 28.16 -0.24 12.20
N VAL A 18 28.99 0.80 12.20
CA VAL A 18 28.69 2.10 12.82
C VAL A 18 28.54 3.14 11.72
N GLY A 19 27.56 4.03 11.90
CA GLY A 19 27.30 5.16 11.02
C GLY A 19 26.39 6.16 11.72
N ILE A 20 25.93 7.15 10.95
CA ILE A 20 24.97 8.14 11.37
C ILE A 20 23.61 7.93 10.68
N ILE A 21 22.58 8.59 11.17
CA ILE A 21 21.31 8.73 10.46
C ILE A 21 21.48 9.87 9.45
N SER A 22 21.59 9.53 8.16
CA SER A 22 21.82 10.50 7.09
C SER A 22 20.54 11.22 6.67
N ALA A 23 19.38 10.58 6.79
CA ALA A 23 18.08 11.21 6.49
C ALA A 23 16.92 10.50 7.21
N LEU A 24 15.85 11.26 7.47
CA LEU A 24 14.58 10.77 8.00
C LEU A 24 13.51 10.80 6.90
N ASN A 25 12.41 10.07 7.12
CA ASN A 25 11.21 10.11 6.28
C ASN A 25 11.46 9.83 4.78
N ARG A 26 12.42 8.97 4.46
CA ARG A 26 12.64 8.52 3.08
C ARG A 26 11.50 7.59 2.67
N ILE A 27 11.29 7.46 1.36
CA ILE A 27 10.32 6.50 0.78
C ILE A 27 8.92 6.75 1.33
N TRP A 28 8.40 7.93 1.03
CA TRP A 28 7.07 8.33 1.48
C TRP A 28 6.92 8.28 3.02
N GLY A 29 8.00 8.54 3.76
CA GLY A 29 7.97 8.58 5.22
C GLY A 29 8.12 7.23 5.91
N ARG A 30 8.48 6.16 5.18
CA ARG A 30 8.55 4.78 5.70
C ARG A 30 9.93 4.32 6.13
N ALA A 31 10.97 5.11 5.84
CA ALA A 31 12.35 4.66 6.05
C ALA A 31 13.25 5.73 6.66
N LEU A 32 14.09 5.28 7.57
CA LEU A 32 15.31 5.95 8.01
C LEU A 32 16.43 5.61 7.00
N GLN A 33 17.30 6.57 6.73
CA GLN A 33 18.52 6.34 5.95
C GLN A 33 19.73 6.43 6.88
N THR A 34 20.68 5.51 6.70
CA THR A 34 21.96 5.49 7.40
C THR A 34 23.09 5.27 6.42
N ASP A 35 24.28 5.78 6.75
CA ASP A 35 25.53 5.48 6.04
C ASP A 35 26.32 4.34 6.69
N ALA A 36 25.77 3.70 7.74
CA ALA A 36 26.34 2.48 8.28
C ALA A 36 26.44 1.44 7.15
N LYS A 37 27.62 0.84 7.02
CA LYS A 37 27.88 -0.19 6.00
C LYS A 37 26.99 -1.40 6.28
N ILE A 38 25.94 -1.56 5.48
CA ILE A 38 25.02 -2.70 5.57
C ILE A 38 25.13 -3.59 4.34
N SER A 39 24.81 -4.87 4.54
CA SER A 39 24.77 -5.89 3.50
C SER A 39 23.55 -6.77 3.69
N PRO A 40 23.23 -7.66 2.74
CA PRO A 40 22.17 -8.65 2.92
C PRO A 40 22.23 -9.47 4.21
N ALA A 41 23.44 -9.68 4.77
CA ALA A 41 23.61 -10.38 6.03
C ALA A 41 23.09 -9.62 7.26
N ASN A 42 22.84 -8.30 7.13
CA ASN A 42 22.34 -7.45 8.20
C ASN A 42 20.83 -7.21 8.13
N TYR A 43 20.15 -7.55 7.02
CA TYR A 43 18.72 -7.33 6.87
C TYR A 43 17.89 -8.17 7.85
N GLY A 44 16.82 -7.57 8.38
CA GLY A 44 16.06 -8.10 9.50
C GLY A 44 16.72 -7.84 10.86
N GLY A 45 17.98 -7.41 10.89
CA GLY A 45 18.69 -6.98 12.10
C GLY A 45 18.25 -5.59 12.60
N PRO A 46 18.51 -5.28 13.88
CA PRO A 46 18.15 -4.00 14.47
C PRO A 46 19.12 -2.89 14.05
N LEU A 47 18.57 -1.71 13.80
CA LEU A 47 19.32 -0.45 13.85
C LEU A 47 19.24 0.07 15.28
N VAL A 48 20.40 0.31 15.91
CA VAL A 48 20.52 0.62 17.34
C VAL A 48 21.21 1.96 17.52
N ASP A 49 20.74 2.78 18.47
CA ASP A 49 21.41 4.03 18.83
C ASP A 49 22.54 3.84 19.85
N ILE A 50 23.27 4.92 20.15
CA ILE A 50 24.40 4.92 21.10
C ILE A 50 24.01 4.56 22.54
N GLN A 51 22.72 4.57 22.87
CA GLN A 51 22.18 4.19 24.19
C GLN A 51 21.70 2.74 24.21
N GLY A 52 21.87 1.99 23.12
CA GLY A 52 21.44 0.59 23.02
C GLY A 52 19.95 0.43 22.70
N ARG A 53 19.24 1.48 22.29
CA ARG A 53 17.82 1.41 21.93
C ARG A 53 17.66 1.02 20.47
N VAL A 54 16.74 0.11 20.18
CA VAL A 54 16.40 -0.26 18.80
C VAL A 54 15.50 0.81 18.19
N ILE A 55 15.99 1.50 17.17
CA ILE A 55 15.29 2.59 16.48
C ILE A 55 14.63 2.16 15.17
N GLY A 56 15.02 0.99 14.63
CA GLY A 56 14.40 0.44 13.43
C GLY A 56 14.90 -0.97 13.08
N VAL A 57 14.36 -1.52 12.00
CA VAL A 57 14.78 -2.82 11.44
C VAL A 57 15.32 -2.59 10.04
N LEU A 58 16.54 -3.09 9.78
CA LEU A 58 17.21 -2.96 8.50
C LEU A 58 16.47 -3.73 7.41
N VAL A 59 16.23 -3.09 6.26
CA VAL A 59 15.49 -3.69 5.15
C VAL A 59 16.21 -3.51 3.82
N PRO A 60 16.09 -4.47 2.89
CA PRO A 60 16.53 -4.27 1.52
C PRO A 60 15.66 -3.19 0.89
N LEU A 61 16.28 -2.20 0.25
CA LEU A 61 15.54 -1.30 -0.61
C LEU A 61 15.65 -1.69 -2.06
N SER A 62 14.51 -1.70 -2.74
CA SER A 62 14.40 -1.87 -4.18
C SER A 62 13.43 -0.82 -4.72
N GLN A 63 13.90 0.06 -5.61
CA GLN A 63 13.05 1.06 -6.25
C GLN A 63 12.31 0.54 -7.50
N ARG A 64 12.53 -0.71 -7.93
CA ARG A 64 11.85 -1.25 -9.12
C ARG A 64 10.70 -2.18 -8.71
N GLN A 65 9.49 -1.80 -9.12
CA GLN A 65 8.42 -2.77 -9.33
C GLN A 65 8.91 -3.80 -10.36
N GLY A 66 9.08 -5.06 -9.95
CA GLY A 66 9.01 -6.20 -10.89
C GLY A 66 10.31 -6.93 -11.26
N GLY A 67 11.22 -7.24 -10.33
CA GLY A 67 12.30 -8.21 -10.62
C GLY A 67 13.01 -8.76 -9.39
N ARG A 68 13.33 -10.07 -9.40
CA ARG A 68 14.01 -10.82 -8.31
C ARG A 68 15.41 -10.29 -7.94
N THR A 69 16.01 -9.46 -8.79
CA THR A 69 17.35 -8.85 -8.61
C THR A 69 17.30 -7.36 -8.30
N ALA A 70 16.11 -6.77 -8.23
CA ALA A 70 15.97 -5.36 -7.90
C ALA A 70 16.26 -5.18 -6.40
N GLY A 71 17.42 -4.61 -6.10
CA GLY A 71 17.89 -4.36 -4.76
C GLY A 71 19.40 -4.10 -4.74
N VAL A 72 20.17 -4.92 -5.45
CA VAL A 72 21.63 -4.96 -5.31
C VAL A 72 22.35 -3.69 -5.81
N GLU A 73 21.73 -2.95 -6.73
CA GLU A 73 22.32 -1.78 -7.42
C GLU A 73 22.65 -0.59 -6.48
N TRP A 74 22.01 -0.48 -5.31
CA TRP A 74 22.26 0.64 -4.37
C TRP A 74 23.18 0.27 -3.19
N TYR A 75 23.51 -1.00 -3.00
CA TYR A 75 24.17 -1.46 -1.76
C TYR A 75 25.67 -1.17 -1.70
N ASP A 76 26.31 -0.84 -2.83
CA ASP A 76 27.71 -0.40 -2.87
C ASP A 76 27.87 1.14 -2.78
N SER A 77 26.76 1.88 -2.66
CA SER A 77 26.77 3.34 -2.56
C SER A 77 26.92 3.86 -1.12
N GLY A 78 27.01 2.98 -0.13
CA GLY A 78 27.05 3.36 1.29
C GLY A 78 25.70 3.85 1.83
N ILE A 79 24.58 3.50 1.19
CA ILE A 79 23.24 3.93 1.60
C ILE A 79 22.48 2.73 2.16
N GLY A 80 22.15 2.80 3.44
CA GLY A 80 21.34 1.82 4.16
C GLY A 80 19.95 2.35 4.53
N PHE A 81 18.99 1.45 4.66
CA PHE A 81 17.61 1.79 5.04
C PHE A 81 17.10 0.93 6.20
N ALA A 82 16.31 1.55 7.08
CA ALA A 82 15.61 0.87 8.16
C ALA A 82 14.15 1.33 8.24
N ILE A 83 13.23 0.41 8.53
CA ILE A 83 11.86 0.78 8.90
C ILE A 83 11.88 1.25 10.36
N PRO A 84 11.35 2.44 10.69
CA PRO A 84 11.27 2.93 12.06
C PRO A 84 10.55 1.96 13.00
N MET A 85 11.06 1.82 14.22
CA MET A 85 10.43 0.95 15.23
C MET A 85 9.01 1.41 15.58
N ALA A 86 8.74 2.72 15.56
CA ALA A 86 7.40 3.27 15.78
C ALA A 86 6.35 2.71 14.80
N ASP A 87 6.69 2.63 13.51
CA ASP A 87 5.80 2.10 12.46
C ASP A 87 5.55 0.60 12.66
N ILE A 88 6.60 -0.13 13.03
CA ILE A 88 6.51 -1.57 13.32
C ILE A 88 5.58 -1.81 14.52
N LEU A 89 5.77 -1.06 15.61
CA LEU A 89 4.97 -1.19 16.82
C LEU A 89 3.49 -0.83 16.59
N ALA A 90 3.21 0.20 15.79
CA ALA A 90 1.84 0.55 15.40
C ALA A 90 1.16 -0.56 14.61
N THR A 91 1.92 -1.29 13.79
CA THR A 91 1.42 -2.34 12.90
C THR A 91 1.40 -3.73 13.55
N LEU A 92 2.20 -3.93 14.60
CA LEU A 92 2.43 -5.22 15.26
C LEU A 92 1.15 -5.92 15.74
N PRO A 93 0.14 -5.25 16.34
CA PRO A 93 -1.10 -5.90 16.74
C PRO A 93 -1.84 -6.53 15.55
N ARG A 94 -1.84 -5.85 14.40
CA ARG A 94 -2.48 -6.35 13.18
C ARG A 94 -1.71 -7.53 12.60
N LEU A 95 -0.38 -7.48 12.58
CA LEU A 95 0.45 -8.61 12.16
C LEU A 95 0.24 -9.85 13.04
N LYS A 96 0.16 -9.66 14.36
CA LYS A 96 -0.11 -10.75 15.31
C LYS A 96 -1.48 -11.40 15.10
N SER A 97 -2.46 -10.68 14.54
CA SER A 97 -3.79 -11.22 14.24
C SER A 97 -3.84 -12.18 13.05
N GLY A 98 -2.73 -12.31 12.31
CA GLY A 98 -2.67 -13.17 11.12
C GLY A 98 -3.44 -12.66 9.91
N LYS A 99 -3.95 -11.41 9.95
CA LYS A 99 -4.65 -10.78 8.83
C LYS A 99 -3.65 -10.12 7.89
N ASP A 100 -3.88 -10.29 6.59
CA ASP A 100 -3.09 -9.61 5.56
C ASP A 100 -3.20 -8.08 5.69
N LEU A 101 -2.05 -7.43 5.60
CA LEU A 101 -1.96 -5.98 5.56
C LEU A 101 -1.99 -5.50 4.11
N LEU A 102 -3.20 -5.18 3.66
CA LEU A 102 -3.39 -4.59 2.34
C LEU A 102 -3.16 -3.07 2.40
N PRO A 103 -2.52 -2.47 1.37
CA PRO A 103 -2.40 -1.03 1.26
C PRO A 103 -3.80 -0.41 1.20
N GLY A 104 -3.97 0.75 1.85
CA GLY A 104 -5.24 1.45 1.87
C GLY A 104 -5.55 2.10 0.51
N LEU A 105 -6.69 1.75 -0.08
CA LEU A 105 -7.17 2.30 -1.34
C LEU A 105 -8.38 3.19 -1.08
N MET A 106 -8.31 4.42 -1.57
CA MET A 106 -9.44 5.36 -1.56
C MET A 106 -10.30 5.23 -2.83
N GLY A 107 -9.70 4.83 -3.95
CA GLY A 107 -10.39 4.67 -5.23
C GLY A 107 -10.49 5.93 -6.08
N ILE A 108 -9.50 6.82 -5.99
CA ILE A 108 -9.38 8.01 -6.84
C ILE A 108 -8.27 7.87 -7.87
N THR A 109 -8.46 8.52 -9.00
CA THR A 109 -7.41 8.81 -9.99
C THR A 109 -7.18 10.31 -9.95
N LEU A 110 -5.91 10.72 -9.80
CA LEU A 110 -5.53 12.13 -9.82
C LEU A 110 -5.17 12.54 -11.24
N LYS A 111 -5.39 13.83 -11.57
CA LYS A 111 -5.07 14.37 -12.88
C LYS A 111 -3.57 14.24 -13.17
N ALA A 112 -3.23 13.82 -14.38
CA ALA A 112 -1.85 13.74 -14.81
C ALA A 112 -1.23 15.15 -14.83
N GLY A 113 -0.02 15.26 -14.30
CA GLY A 113 0.71 16.51 -14.18
C GLY A 113 2.10 16.28 -13.59
N ASP A 114 2.89 17.33 -13.52
CA ASP A 114 4.18 17.29 -12.83
C ASP A 114 3.94 17.02 -11.34
N VAL A 115 4.43 15.89 -10.86
CA VAL A 115 4.22 15.41 -9.49
C VAL A 115 4.76 16.40 -8.45
N TYR A 116 5.73 17.24 -8.82
CA TYR A 116 6.37 18.22 -7.95
C TYR A 116 5.80 19.63 -8.06
N ALA A 117 5.03 19.95 -9.09
CA ALA A 117 4.50 21.29 -9.32
C ALA A 117 2.96 21.36 -9.36
N SER A 118 2.30 20.27 -9.76
CA SER A 118 0.85 20.25 -9.92
C SER A 118 0.11 20.05 -8.60
N ALA A 119 -1.00 20.79 -8.46
CA ALA A 119 -1.97 20.61 -7.39
C ALA A 119 -2.63 19.22 -7.48
N ALA A 120 -3.07 18.71 -6.35
CA ALA A 120 -3.72 17.41 -6.24
C ALA A 120 -5.20 17.47 -6.65
N VAL A 121 -5.47 17.49 -7.95
CA VAL A 121 -6.84 17.51 -8.49
C VAL A 121 -7.32 16.09 -8.78
N ILE A 122 -8.53 15.76 -8.32
CA ILE A 122 -9.19 14.48 -8.61
C ILE A 122 -9.67 14.49 -10.06
N ASP A 123 -9.18 13.55 -10.87
CA ASP A 123 -9.61 13.36 -12.26
C ASP A 123 -10.83 12.44 -12.33
N ARG A 124 -10.77 11.30 -11.63
CA ARG A 124 -11.88 10.33 -11.60
C ARG A 124 -12.03 9.74 -10.20
N VAL A 125 -13.27 9.50 -9.83
CA VAL A 125 -13.64 8.73 -8.64
C VAL A 125 -14.19 7.39 -9.13
N ARG A 126 -13.67 6.28 -8.60
CA ARG A 126 -14.13 4.95 -9.00
C ARG A 126 -15.49 4.65 -8.38
N PHE A 127 -16.36 4.01 -9.17
CA PHE A 127 -17.64 3.51 -8.69
C PHE A 127 -17.47 2.51 -7.55
N ASN A 128 -18.38 2.54 -6.59
CA ASN A 128 -18.42 1.76 -5.35
C ASN A 128 -17.11 1.85 -4.52
N SER A 129 -16.34 2.92 -4.69
CA SER A 129 -15.13 3.16 -3.91
C SER A 129 -15.44 3.92 -2.61
N PRO A 130 -14.54 3.86 -1.61
CA PRO A 130 -14.65 4.70 -0.43
C PRO A 130 -14.75 6.20 -0.74
N ALA A 131 -14.01 6.68 -1.74
CA ALA A 131 -14.07 8.06 -2.19
C ALA A 131 -15.48 8.45 -2.67
N GLU A 132 -16.12 7.62 -3.48
CA GLU A 132 -17.48 7.88 -3.97
C GLU A 132 -18.49 7.87 -2.82
N LYS A 133 -18.41 6.88 -1.92
CA LYS A 133 -19.29 6.76 -0.74
C LYS A 133 -19.15 7.95 0.21
N SER A 134 -17.95 8.54 0.28
CA SER A 134 -17.70 9.79 1.01
C SER A 134 -18.11 11.04 0.26
N GLY A 135 -18.63 10.95 -0.97
CA GLY A 135 -19.10 12.10 -1.73
C GLY A 135 -17.99 12.96 -2.36
N LEU A 136 -16.77 12.41 -2.52
CA LEU A 136 -15.73 13.02 -3.35
C LEU A 136 -16.16 13.02 -4.82
N GLN A 137 -15.79 14.07 -5.54
CA GLN A 137 -16.18 14.26 -6.93
C GLN A 137 -14.97 14.56 -7.81
N PRO A 138 -15.04 14.21 -9.11
CA PRO A 138 -14.10 14.72 -10.11
C PRO A 138 -14.04 16.25 -10.08
N GLY A 139 -12.83 16.82 -10.16
CA GLY A 139 -12.58 18.26 -10.08
C GLY A 139 -12.29 18.79 -8.68
N ASP A 140 -12.53 18.00 -7.62
CA ASP A 140 -12.16 18.37 -6.25
C ASP A 140 -10.62 18.49 -6.12
N VAL A 141 -10.16 19.55 -5.44
CA VAL A 141 -8.72 19.75 -5.16
C VAL A 141 -8.43 19.36 -3.72
N ILE A 142 -7.56 18.37 -3.52
CA ILE A 142 -7.18 17.91 -2.18
C ILE A 142 -6.28 18.96 -1.53
N ALA A 143 -6.76 19.54 -0.43
CA ALA A 143 -6.07 20.58 0.33
C ALA A 143 -5.38 20.02 1.58
N SER A 144 -5.95 19.00 2.24
CA SER A 144 -5.28 18.28 3.33
C SER A 144 -5.73 16.84 3.49
N VAL A 145 -4.86 16.00 4.05
CA VAL A 145 -5.17 14.62 4.49
C VAL A 145 -4.66 14.46 5.93
N ASP A 146 -5.53 14.05 6.85
CA ASP A 146 -5.27 13.93 8.29
C ASP A 146 -4.58 15.17 8.89
N GLY A 147 -5.05 16.37 8.48
CA GLY A 147 -4.47 17.65 8.91
C GLY A 147 -3.14 18.02 8.24
N GLN A 148 -2.52 17.13 7.44
CA GLN A 148 -1.33 17.47 6.66
C GLN A 148 -1.72 18.27 5.42
N VAL A 149 -1.17 19.48 5.29
CA VAL A 149 -1.43 20.36 4.14
C VAL A 149 -0.79 19.79 2.87
N ILE A 150 -1.61 19.63 1.84
CA ILE A 150 -1.23 19.11 0.54
C ILE A 150 -1.23 20.25 -0.47
N LYS A 151 -0.03 20.58 -0.95
CA LYS A 151 0.19 21.54 -2.04
C LYS A 151 0.46 20.85 -3.37
N ARG A 152 1.00 19.62 -3.33
CA ARG A 152 1.54 18.91 -4.49
C ARG A 152 1.05 17.47 -4.56
N LEU A 153 0.97 16.95 -5.77
CA LEU A 153 0.58 15.56 -6.03
C LEU A 153 1.43 14.53 -5.26
N VAL A 154 2.75 14.77 -5.14
CA VAL A 154 3.65 13.88 -4.39
C VAL A 154 3.24 13.70 -2.93
N GLN A 155 2.68 14.75 -2.32
CA GLN A 155 2.32 14.76 -0.91
C GLN A 155 1.08 13.91 -0.64
N VAL A 156 0.14 13.82 -1.60
CA VAL A 156 -0.99 12.89 -1.51
C VAL A 156 -0.48 11.45 -1.47
N ARG A 157 0.45 11.09 -2.36
CA ARG A 157 1.04 9.74 -2.39
C ARG A 157 1.80 9.44 -1.10
N HIS A 158 2.46 10.44 -0.53
CA HIS A 158 3.14 10.30 0.75
C HIS A 158 2.15 10.07 1.91
N ALA A 159 1.08 10.87 1.99
CA ALA A 159 0.08 10.77 3.05
C ALA A 159 -0.69 9.45 3.01
N LEU A 160 -1.11 9.02 1.81
CA LEU A 160 -1.81 7.74 1.63
C LEU A 160 -0.87 6.55 1.67
N GLY A 161 0.40 6.76 1.32
CA GLY A 161 1.43 5.73 1.27
C GLY A 161 1.52 4.96 2.57
N ASN A 162 1.37 5.60 3.73
CA ASN A 162 1.55 4.96 5.05
C ASN A 162 0.27 4.39 5.65
N LYS A 163 -0.82 4.36 4.89
CA LYS A 163 -2.13 3.94 5.38
C LYS A 163 -2.48 2.54 4.89
N TYR A 164 -3.16 1.80 5.76
CA TYR A 164 -3.62 0.44 5.46
C TYR A 164 -5.13 0.39 5.27
N ALA A 165 -5.60 -0.69 4.66
CA ALA A 165 -7.04 -0.99 4.60
C ALA A 165 -7.67 -1.05 6.00
N GLY A 166 -8.89 -0.54 6.15
CA GLY A 166 -9.64 -0.42 7.40
C GLY A 166 -9.29 0.82 8.22
N GLU A 167 -8.28 1.61 7.83
CA GLU A 167 -8.01 2.90 8.48
C GLU A 167 -8.94 3.98 7.95
N THR A 168 -9.43 4.81 8.86
CA THR A 168 -10.21 5.99 8.49
C THR A 168 -9.31 7.22 8.43
N ILE A 169 -9.34 7.92 7.31
CA ILE A 169 -8.62 9.16 7.08
C ILE A 169 -9.59 10.32 6.88
N THR A 170 -9.16 11.52 7.22
CA THR A 170 -9.93 12.75 7.04
C THR A 170 -9.33 13.56 5.90
N VAL A 171 -10.12 13.86 4.89
CA VAL A 171 -9.67 14.55 3.67
C VAL A 171 -10.42 15.85 3.52
N LEU A 172 -9.70 16.96 3.44
CA LEU A 172 -10.28 18.26 3.12
C LEU A 172 -10.05 18.55 1.65
N VAL A 173 -11.15 18.79 0.92
CA VAL A 173 -11.13 19.12 -0.48
C VAL A 173 -11.72 20.50 -0.73
N LYS A 174 -11.21 21.21 -1.73
CA LYS A 174 -11.77 22.46 -2.24
C LYS A 174 -12.60 22.14 -3.49
N ARG A 175 -13.91 22.41 -3.43
CA ARG A 175 -14.88 22.27 -4.51
C ARG A 175 -15.37 23.65 -4.91
N GLY A 176 -14.79 24.20 -5.99
CA GLY A 176 -14.98 25.61 -6.32
C GLY A 176 -14.45 26.51 -5.20
N GLU A 177 -15.29 27.36 -4.62
CA GLU A 177 -14.94 28.22 -3.48
C GLU A 177 -15.16 27.58 -2.10
N LYS A 178 -15.82 26.40 -2.03
CA LYS A 178 -16.19 25.76 -0.77
C LYS A 178 -15.15 24.72 -0.35
N SER A 179 -14.84 24.67 0.94
CA SER A 179 -14.08 23.57 1.55
C SER A 179 -15.04 22.52 2.11
N VAL A 180 -14.82 21.26 1.74
CA VAL A 180 -15.60 20.12 2.19
C VAL A 180 -14.66 19.13 2.87
N GLU A 181 -14.98 18.77 4.09
CA GLU A 181 -14.25 17.75 4.85
C GLU A 181 -14.98 16.41 4.73
N GLN A 182 -14.25 15.35 4.39
CA GLN A 182 -14.80 14.02 4.20
C GLN A 182 -13.98 12.99 4.98
N LYS A 183 -14.68 12.13 5.71
CA LYS A 183 -14.10 11.02 6.46
C LYS A 183 -14.22 9.75 5.62
N ILE A 184 -13.09 9.12 5.30
CA ILE A 184 -13.03 8.02 4.32
C ILE A 184 -12.36 6.81 4.96
N GLU A 185 -13.06 5.68 4.97
CA GLU A 185 -12.48 4.39 5.38
C GLU A 185 -11.82 3.69 4.19
N LEU A 186 -10.52 3.46 4.27
CA LEU A 186 -9.75 2.88 3.18
C LEU A 186 -10.06 1.39 2.98
N THR A 187 -10.16 0.93 1.74
CA THR A 187 -10.37 -0.50 1.43
C THR A 187 -9.09 -1.15 0.91
N GLY A 188 -8.92 -2.46 1.14
CA GLY A 188 -7.82 -3.23 0.55
C GLY A 188 -8.09 -3.70 -0.88
N LYS A 189 -9.36 -3.68 -1.30
CA LYS A 189 -9.78 -4.10 -2.63
C LYS A 189 -10.87 -3.18 -3.14
N LEU A 190 -10.66 -2.64 -4.34
CA LEU A 190 -11.69 -1.93 -5.07
C LEU A 190 -12.43 -2.94 -5.94
N GLU A 191 -13.74 -3.06 -5.76
CA GLU A 191 -14.54 -3.96 -6.58
C GLU A 191 -14.44 -3.54 -8.06
N PRO A 192 -14.35 -4.51 -8.99
CA PRO A 192 -14.45 -4.21 -10.40
C PRO A 192 -15.83 -3.61 -10.69
N TYR A 193 -15.86 -2.50 -11.44
CA TYR A 193 -17.11 -2.03 -12.00
C TYR A 193 -17.62 -3.09 -12.96
N THR A 194 -18.75 -3.72 -12.61
CA THR A 194 -19.44 -4.66 -13.48
C THR A 194 -20.63 -3.90 -14.03
N PRO A 195 -20.61 -3.47 -15.31
CA PRO A 195 -21.76 -2.78 -15.87
C PRO A 195 -22.96 -3.72 -15.80
N THR A 196 -24.07 -3.22 -15.28
CA THR A 196 -25.35 -3.93 -15.39
C THR A 196 -25.69 -3.99 -16.88
N PHE A 197 -25.73 -5.21 -17.42
CA PHE A 197 -26.14 -5.43 -18.80
C PHE A 197 -27.57 -5.95 -18.80
N LEU A 198 -28.46 -5.22 -19.44
CA LEU A 198 -29.79 -5.71 -19.77
C LEU A 198 -29.75 -6.27 -21.20
N GLY A 199 -29.72 -7.59 -21.32
CA GLY A 199 -29.73 -8.26 -22.62
C GLY A 199 -29.35 -9.74 -22.54
N LEU A 200 -29.31 -10.40 -23.70
CA LEU A 200 -28.89 -11.79 -23.81
C LEU A 200 -27.36 -11.86 -23.92
N LEU A 201 -26.70 -12.51 -22.96
CA LEU A 201 -25.27 -12.83 -23.04
C LEU A 201 -25.09 -14.18 -23.72
N PRO A 202 -24.55 -14.25 -24.95
CA PRO A 202 -24.24 -15.53 -25.57
C PRO A 202 -23.12 -16.20 -24.78
N VAL A 203 -23.42 -17.38 -24.21
CA VAL A 203 -22.43 -18.19 -23.48
C VAL A 203 -21.42 -18.74 -24.50
N ARG A 204 -20.17 -18.25 -24.46
CA ARG A 204 -19.07 -18.90 -25.20
C ARG A 204 -18.61 -20.14 -24.43
N LYS A 205 -19.04 -21.32 -24.85
CA LYS A 205 -18.50 -22.61 -24.39
C LYS A 205 -17.28 -23.03 -25.22
N LYS A 206 -16.40 -23.85 -24.64
CA LYS A 206 -15.30 -24.50 -25.38
C LYS A 206 -15.88 -25.38 -26.50
N GLN A 207 -15.17 -25.45 -27.63
CA GLN A 207 -15.54 -26.29 -28.78
C GLN A 207 -15.82 -27.74 -28.33
N GLY A 208 -17.04 -28.23 -28.57
CA GLY A 208 -17.44 -29.62 -28.32
C GLY A 208 -18.60 -29.84 -27.35
N GLU A 209 -19.04 -28.82 -26.59
CA GLU A 209 -20.21 -28.95 -25.70
C GLU A 209 -21.51 -28.53 -26.41
N VAL A 210 -22.43 -29.48 -26.61
CA VAL A 210 -23.80 -29.22 -27.09
C VAL A 210 -24.71 -28.96 -25.88
N SER A 211 -25.39 -27.81 -25.85
CA SER A 211 -26.43 -27.52 -24.84
C SER A 211 -27.79 -27.30 -25.49
N LYS A 212 -28.82 -28.02 -25.03
CA LYS A 212 -30.23 -27.88 -25.44
C LYS A 212 -30.92 -26.66 -24.78
N GLY A 213 -30.34 -25.46 -24.85
CA GLY A 213 -31.04 -24.30 -24.30
C GLY A 213 -30.24 -23.00 -24.16
N VAL A 214 -30.98 -21.93 -23.84
CA VAL A 214 -30.47 -20.59 -23.52
C VAL A 214 -30.52 -20.42 -22.00
N THR A 215 -29.38 -20.09 -21.37
CA THR A 215 -29.37 -19.71 -19.94
C THR A 215 -29.59 -18.20 -19.83
N VAL A 216 -30.74 -17.79 -19.31
CA VAL A 216 -31.01 -16.39 -18.98
C VAL A 216 -30.53 -16.12 -17.55
N ARG A 217 -29.54 -15.24 -17.38
CA ARG A 217 -29.16 -14.72 -16.05
C ARG A 217 -29.75 -13.32 -15.89
N GLY A 218 -30.84 -13.20 -15.14
CA GLY A 218 -31.30 -11.91 -14.63
C GLY A 218 -30.52 -11.57 -13.37
N PHE A 219 -29.83 -10.43 -13.35
CA PHE A 219 -29.31 -9.85 -12.11
C PHE A 219 -29.91 -8.45 -11.96
N CYS A 220 -30.99 -8.38 -11.18
CA CYS A 220 -31.56 -7.12 -10.73
C CYS A 220 -31.31 -7.04 -9.22
N ARG A 221 -30.30 -6.27 -8.79
CA ARG A 221 -30.07 -6.06 -7.36
C ARG A 221 -30.83 -4.81 -6.91
N GLU A 222 -32.16 -4.88 -6.98
CA GLU A 222 -33.10 -4.02 -6.23
C GLU A 222 -34.56 -4.42 -6.55
N SER A 223 -34.99 -5.59 -6.08
CA SER A 223 -36.37 -5.88 -5.62
C SER A 223 -36.38 -7.32 -5.11
N GLY A 224 -36.73 -7.53 -3.84
CA GLY A 224 -36.61 -8.81 -3.13
C GLY A 224 -37.50 -9.93 -3.68
N ILE A 225 -37.10 -10.54 -4.79
CA ILE A 225 -37.72 -11.76 -5.32
C ILE A 225 -36.64 -12.84 -5.35
N GLU A 226 -36.78 -13.82 -4.45
CA GLU A 226 -36.02 -15.08 -4.52
C GLU A 226 -36.33 -15.76 -5.86
N SER A 227 -35.31 -15.94 -6.69
CA SER A 227 -35.41 -16.73 -7.90
C SER A 227 -35.48 -18.21 -7.51
N ASN A 228 -36.68 -18.79 -7.51
CA ASN A 228 -36.85 -20.23 -7.52
C ASN A 228 -36.36 -20.78 -8.87
N ASP A 229 -35.27 -21.54 -8.83
CA ASP A 229 -34.82 -22.38 -9.93
C ASP A 229 -35.84 -23.52 -10.11
N SER A 230 -36.80 -23.36 -11.03
CA SER A 230 -37.57 -24.48 -11.56
C SER A 230 -37.07 -24.81 -12.96
N SER A 231 -36.37 -25.94 -13.05
CA SER A 231 -35.98 -26.56 -14.32
C SER A 231 -37.22 -27.20 -14.95
N GLY A 232 -37.55 -26.80 -16.18
CA GLY A 232 -38.55 -27.44 -17.05
C GLY A 232 -38.06 -27.43 -18.48
#